data_AF-A0A553RFR8-F1
#
_entry.id   AF-A0A553RFR8-F1
#
_cell.length_a   1.000
_cell.length_b   1.000
_cell.length_c   1.000
_cell.angle_alpha   90.00
_cell.angle_beta   90.00
_cell.angle_gamma   90.00
#
_symmetry.space_group_name_H-M   'P 1'
#
loop_
_entity.id
_entity.type
_entity.pdbx_description
1 polymer ?
#
loop_
_entity_poly.entity_id
_entity_poly.type
_entity_poly.pdbx_seq_one_letter_code
_entity_poly.pdbx_strand_id
1 'polypeptide(L)' 'MFTILFLISSANSAMPQRTTPLQDAINHILTERYKNSMLEIKHINPVKGRGIFALADFSQGEFVVEYRGELIDAAEAEH' A
#
# COMPACT_ATOMS: atom_id res chain seq x y z
N MET A 1 2.76 -23.69 4.55
CA MET A 1 1.38 -23.16 4.45
C MET A 1 1.23 -22.10 5.54
N PHE A 2 1.55 -20.83 5.25
CA PHE A 2 1.45 -19.76 6.24
C PHE A 2 0.16 -18.98 6.01
N THR A 3 -0.84 -19.28 6.84
CA THR A 3 -2.11 -18.58 6.90
C THR A 3 -1.88 -17.23 7.57
N ILE A 4 -2.10 -16.12 6.84
CA ILE A 4 -2.11 -14.78 7.41
C ILE A 4 -3.51 -14.57 8.01
N LEU A 5 -3.61 -14.56 9.34
CA LEU A 5 -4.85 -14.28 10.07
C LEU A 5 -4.91 -12.77 10.35
N PHE A 6 -5.63 -12.00 9.52
CA PHE A 6 -5.97 -10.61 9.83
C PHE A 6 -7.25 -10.58 10.68
N LEU A 7 -7.11 -10.15 11.94
CA LEU A 7 -8.23 -9.88 12.85
C LEU A 7 -8.77 -8.47 12.52
N ILE A 8 -9.91 -8.38 11.86
CA ILE A 8 -10.54 -7.10 11.50
C ILE A 8 -11.53 -6.71 12.60
N SER A 9 -11.22 -5.67 13.36
CA SER A 9 -12.18 -4.99 14.24
C SER A 9 -13.03 -4.04 13.39
N SER A 10 -14.34 -4.24 13.38
CA SER A 10 -15.29 -3.50 12.55
C SER A 10 -15.74 -2.21 13.23
N ALA A 11 -15.32 -1.05 12.71
CA ALA A 11 -15.93 0.24 13.02
C ALA A 11 -16.51 0.85 11.73
N ASN A 12 -17.84 0.98 11.68
CA ASN A 12 -18.58 1.56 10.56
C ASN A 12 -18.43 3.08 10.55
N SER A 13 -17.79 3.63 9.51
CA SER A 13 -17.85 5.06 9.17
C SER A 13 -18.39 5.21 7.74
N ALA A 14 -19.35 6.13 7.58
CA ALA A 14 -20.07 6.37 6.34
C ALA A 14 -19.11 6.78 5.20
N MET A 15 -19.11 6.03 4.10
CA MET A 15 -18.22 6.27 2.96
C MET A 15 -18.72 7.42 2.07
N PRO A 16 -17.88 8.42 1.75
CA PRO A 16 -18.13 9.36 0.65
C PRO A 16 -18.27 8.61 -0.67
N GLN A 17 -18.89 9.24 -1.69
CA GLN A 17 -19.15 8.59 -2.98
C GLN A 17 -17.89 7.90 -3.51
N ARG A 18 -17.96 6.56 -3.63
CA ARG A 18 -16.82 5.70 -3.93
C ARG A 18 -16.33 5.98 -5.35
N THR A 19 -15.28 6.78 -5.47
CA THR A 19 -14.36 6.66 -6.62
C THR A 19 -13.92 5.20 -6.71
N THR A 20 -13.78 4.66 -7.92
CA THR A 20 -13.28 3.29 -8.04
C THR A 20 -11.83 3.25 -7.52
N PRO A 21 -11.34 2.11 -6.99
CA PRO A 21 -9.95 2.01 -6.52
C PRO A 21 -8.92 2.46 -7.57
N LEU A 22 -9.23 2.23 -8.86
CA LEU A 22 -8.40 2.70 -9.97
C LEU A 22 -8.40 4.23 -10.09
N GLN A 23 -9.58 4.87 -10.04
CA GLN A 23 -9.68 6.33 -10.09
C GLN A 23 -9.05 6.99 -8.87
N ASP A 24 -9.21 6.39 -7.69
CA ASP A 24 -8.55 6.84 -6.46
C ASP A 24 -7.03 6.80 -6.59
N ALA A 25 -6.48 5.68 -7.08
CA ALA A 25 -5.05 5.54 -7.34
C ALA A 25 -4.53 6.56 -8.37
N ILE A 26 -5.24 6.75 -9.48
CA ILE A 26 -4.89 7.76 -10.51
C ILE A 26 -4.85 9.16 -9.89
N ASN A 27 -5.87 9.52 -9.11
CA ASN A 27 -5.92 10.83 -8.46
C ASN A 27 -4.77 11.02 -7.46
N HIS A 28 -4.43 10.00 -6.69
CA HIS A 28 -3.32 10.05 -5.74
C HIS A 28 -1.96 10.23 -6.43
N ILE A 29 -1.73 9.53 -7.55
CA ILE A 29 -0.51 9.67 -8.37
C ILE A 29 -0.43 11.07 -8.97
N LEU A 30 -1.51 11.54 -9.61
CA LEU A 30 -1.55 12.86 -10.27
C LEU A 30 -1.41 14.03 -9.29
N THR A 31 -1.88 13.89 -8.06
CA THR A 31 -1.82 14.96 -7.05
C THR A 31 -0.54 14.93 -6.22
N GLU A 32 0.34 13.95 -6.44
CA GLU A 32 1.57 13.71 -5.65
C GLU A 32 1.33 13.65 -4.14
N ARG A 33 0.10 13.37 -3.71
CA ARG A 33 -0.25 13.20 -2.31
C ARG A 33 0.04 11.78 -1.89
N TYR A 34 1.32 11.51 -1.70
CA TYR A 34 1.78 10.27 -1.12
C TYR A 34 1.57 10.30 0.39
N LYS A 35 1.03 9.20 0.93
CA LYS A 35 0.89 9.01 2.38
C LYS A 35 2.23 8.60 3.02
N ASN A 36 3.34 9.15 2.53
CA ASN A 36 4.69 8.81 2.96
C ASN A 36 4.91 9.16 4.45
N SER A 37 4.20 10.16 4.97
CA SER A 37 4.22 10.48 6.41
C SER A 37 3.51 9.45 7.29
N MET A 38 2.70 8.56 6.70
CA MET A 38 1.96 7.51 7.41
C MET A 38 2.67 6.15 7.33
N LEU A 39 3.86 6.10 6.72
CA LEU A 39 4.62 4.87 6.50
C LEU A 39 6.04 5.04 7.04
N GLU A 40 6.56 3.99 7.69
CA GLU A 40 7.92 3.98 8.24
C GLU A 40 8.68 2.72 7.79
N ILE A 41 9.96 2.87 7.43
CA ILE A 41 10.81 1.73 7.09
C ILE A 41 11.49 1.22 8.36
N LYS A 42 11.30 -0.06 8.68
CA LYS A 42 11.97 -0.73 9.81
C LYS A 42 12.62 -2.02 9.39
N HIS A 43 13.67 -2.41 10.11
CA HIS A 43 14.22 -3.76 10.00
C HIS A 43 13.22 -4.78 10.58
N ILE A 44 12.91 -5.82 9.82
CA ILE A 44 12.04 -6.92 10.26
C ILE A 44 12.89 -8.01 10.91
N ASN A 45 13.78 -8.65 10.15
CA ASN A 45 14.70 -9.69 10.62
C ASN A 45 15.76 -9.99 9.54
N PRO A 46 16.82 -10.77 9.85
CA PRO A 46 17.90 -11.05 8.88
C PRO A 46 17.47 -11.75 7.58
N VAL A 47 16.33 -12.44 7.57
CA VAL A 47 15.83 -13.16 6.37
C VAL A 47 15.06 -12.22 5.45
N LYS A 48 14.27 -11.30 6.02
CA LYS A 48 13.40 -10.38 5.27
C LYS A 48 14.03 -9.02 5.02
N GLY A 49 15.07 -8.66 5.78
CA GLY A 49 15.68 -7.34 5.73
C GLY A 49 14.74 -6.26 6.28
N ARG A 50 14.47 -5.23 5.47
CA ARG A 50 13.63 -4.08 5.84
C ARG A 50 12.22 -4.23 5.27
N GLY A 51 11.24 -3.67 5.96
CA GLY A 51 9.87 -3.54 5.46
C GLY A 51 9.25 -2.20 5.83
N ILE A 52 8.10 -1.94 5.24
CA ILE A 52 7.30 -0.73 5.47
C ILE A 52 6.20 -1.06 6.49
N PHE A 53 6.04 -0.18 7.48
CA PHE A 53 5.08 -0.28 8.56
C PHE A 53 4.12 0.91 8.50
N ALA A 54 2.84 0.67 8.75
CA ALA A 54 1.85 1.73 8.89
C ALA A 54 2.00 2.44 10.24
N LEU A 55 1.97 3.77 10.22
CA LEU A 55 1.91 4.65 11.40
C LEU A 55 0.49 5.10 11.74
N ALA A 56 -0.45 4.86 10.84
CA ALA A 56 -1.86 5.19 10.97
C ALA A 56 -2.73 4.14 10.26
N ASP A 57 -4.01 4.08 10.62
CA ASP A 57 -4.93 3.11 10.06
C ASP A 57 -5.29 3.44 8.60
N PHE A 58 -5.43 2.40 7.78
CA PHE A 58 -5.92 2.47 6.42
C PHE A 58 -7.26 1.75 6.31
N SER A 59 -8.20 2.35 5.58
CA SER A 59 -9.49 1.74 5.27
C SER A 59 -9.36 0.76 4.11
N GLN A 60 -10.25 -0.23 4.07
CA GLN A 60 -10.29 -1.17 2.95
C GLN A 60 -10.56 -0.44 1.62
N GLY A 61 -9.71 -0.70 0.61
CA GLY A 61 -9.81 -0.09 -0.71
C GLY A 61 -9.12 1.27 -0.84
N GLU A 62 -8.51 1.76 0.24
CA GLU A 62 -7.77 3.02 0.25
C GLU A 62 -6.40 2.87 -0.43
N PHE A 63 -6.02 3.86 -1.26
CA PHE A 63 -4.67 3.94 -1.81
C PHE A 63 -3.62 4.13 -0.70
N VAL A 64 -2.55 3.31 -0.73
CA VAL A 64 -1.46 3.35 0.26
C VAL A 64 -0.24 4.08 -0.31
N VAL A 65 0.42 3.49 -1.30
CA VAL A 65 1.63 4.02 -1.93
C VAL A 65 1.79 3.48 -3.35
N GLU A 66 2.41 4.27 -4.21
CA GLU A 66 2.79 3.86 -5.56
C GLU A 66 4.05 2.99 -5.52
N TYR A 67 4.06 1.87 -6.24
CA TYR A 67 5.29 1.12 -6.49
C TYR A 67 6.08 1.83 -7.59
N ARG A 68 7.15 2.54 -7.19
CA ARG A 68 8.01 3.28 -8.11
C ARG A 68 9.20 2.45 -8.55
N GLY A 69 9.52 2.52 -9.83
CA GLY A 69 10.65 1.86 -10.44
C GLY A 69 10.68 2.08 -11.95
N GLU A 70 11.72 1.57 -12.59
CA GLU A 70 11.76 1.47 -14.03
C GLU A 70 10.81 0.36 -14.50
N LEU A 71 9.97 0.66 -15.49
CA LEU A 71 9.14 -0.36 -16.13
C LEU A 71 10.02 -1.12 -17.12
N ILE A 72 10.41 -2.32 -16.72
CA ILE A 72 11.23 -3.24 -17.51
C ILE A 72 10.36 -4.27 -18.20
N ASP A 73 10.86 -4.85 -19.28
CA ASP A 73 10.18 -5.95 -19.97
C ASP A 73 10.36 -7.29 -19.23
N ALA A 74 9.64 -8.31 -19.70
CA ALA A 74 9.69 -9.64 -19.08
C ALA A 74 11.05 -10.32 -19.23
N ALA A 75 11.78 -10.07 -20.32
CA ALA A 75 13.09 -10.69 -20.53
C ALA A 75 14.14 -10.08 -19.59
N GLU A 76 14.05 -8.77 -19.33
CA GLU A 76 14.88 -8.06 -18.36
C GLU A 76 14.53 -8.44 -16.91
N ALA A 77 13.25 -8.65 -16.59
CA ALA A 77 12.82 -9.04 -15.24
C ALA A 77 13.27 -10.45 -14.81
N GLU A 78 13.62 -11.33 -15.77
CA GLU A 78 14.07 -12.70 -15.54
C GLU A 78 15.60 -12.84 -15.38
N HIS A 79 16.38 -11.80 -15.72
CA HIS A 79 17.84 -11.78 -15.61
C HIS A 79 18.34 -11.13 -14.32
#